data_AF-A0A519C6W2-F1
#
_entry.id   AF-A0A519C6W2-F1
#
_cell.length_a   1.000
_cell.length_b   1.000
_cell.length_c   1.000
_cell.angle_alpha   90.00
_cell.angle_beta   90.00
_cell.angle_gamma   90.00
#
_symmetry.space_group_name_H-M   'P 1'
#
loop_
_entity.id
_entity.type
_entity.pdbx_description
1 polymer ?
#
loop_
_entity_poly.entity_id
_entity_poly.type
_entity_poly.pdbx_seq_one_letter_code
_entity_poly.pdbx_strand_id
1 'polypeptide(L)'
;MPELRDDLPLWRADHLDVLIEHSPLRADLEVLRSTMTLDVGLVKSDSRLKRAKRRITHLSEEVELVWRACKPTQDLVELRNLLDTAKLVVDSSIARRENVGLHYNLDLVN
;
A
#
# COMPACT_ATOMS: atom_id res chain seq x y z
N MET A 1 1.93 -21.74 -21.59
CA MET A 1 1.02 -20.87 -20.83
C MET A 1 -0.28 -21.63 -20.66
N PRO A 2 -0.99 -21.53 -19.52
CA PRO A 2 -2.32 -22.11 -19.41
C PRO A 2 -3.23 -21.49 -20.49
N GLU A 3 -4.11 -22.30 -21.08
CA GLU A 3 -5.11 -21.83 -22.03
C GLU A 3 -6.03 -20.82 -21.33
N LEU A 4 -6.19 -19.63 -21.92
CA LEU A 4 -7.11 -18.62 -21.44
C LEU A 4 -8.53 -19.15 -21.63
N ARG A 5 -9.35 -19.07 -20.58
CA ARG A 5 -10.73 -19.51 -20.66
C ARG A 5 -11.52 -18.54 -21.54
N ASP A 6 -12.28 -19.08 -22.49
CA ASP A 6 -13.15 -18.31 -23.39
C ASP A 6 -14.42 -17.79 -22.70
N ASP A 7 -14.69 -18.19 -21.46
CA ASP A 7 -15.89 -17.84 -20.68
C ASP A 7 -15.69 -16.65 -19.72
N LEU A 8 -14.56 -15.94 -19.81
CA LEU A 8 -14.31 -14.81 -18.93
C LEU A 8 -15.24 -13.63 -19.28
N PRO A 9 -15.87 -13.01 -18.27
CA PRO A 9 -16.66 -11.81 -18.51
C PRO A 9 -15.77 -10.69 -19.03
N LEU A 10 -16.28 -9.93 -20.00
CA LEU A 10 -15.66 -8.66 -20.39
C LEU A 10 -15.60 -7.74 -19.17
N TRP A 11 -14.52 -6.97 -19.06
CA TRP A 11 -14.43 -5.92 -18.04
C TRP A 11 -15.57 -4.92 -18.23
N ARG A 12 -16.32 -4.67 -17.16
CA ARG A 12 -17.46 -3.74 -17.16
C ARG A 12 -17.18 -2.57 -16.22
N ALA A 13 -17.36 -1.36 -16.74
CA ALA A 13 -17.25 -0.10 -15.99
C ALA A 13 -18.62 0.57 -15.81
N ASP A 14 -19.70 -0.19 -16.05
CA ASP A 14 -21.06 0.26 -15.89
C ASP A 14 -21.24 0.72 -14.43
N HIS A 15 -21.86 1.89 -14.23
CA HIS A 15 -22.07 2.51 -12.92
C HIS A 15 -20.82 3.06 -12.19
N LEU A 16 -19.65 3.10 -12.84
CA LEU A 16 -18.48 3.78 -12.29
C LEU A 16 -18.40 5.23 -12.76
N ASP A 17 -18.17 6.14 -11.82
CA ASP A 17 -17.97 7.55 -12.12
C ASP A 17 -16.57 7.82 -12.68
N VAL A 18 -16.44 8.87 -13.49
CA VAL A 18 -15.10 9.37 -13.84
C VAL A 18 -14.53 10.05 -12.60
N LEU A 19 -13.31 9.69 -12.21
CA LEU A 19 -12.63 10.39 -11.13
C LEU A 19 -12.32 11.84 -11.58
N ILE A 20 -13.04 12.82 -11.04
CA ILE A 20 -12.92 14.23 -11.46
C ILE A 20 -11.75 14.94 -10.74
N GLU A 21 -11.37 14.50 -9.54
CA GLU A 21 -10.33 15.17 -8.75
C GLU A 21 -9.17 14.24 -8.36
N HIS A 22 -7.95 14.64 -8.77
CA HIS A 22 -6.69 13.91 -8.52
C HIS A 22 -5.88 14.47 -7.34
N SER A 23 -6.26 15.63 -6.80
CA SER A 23 -5.53 16.29 -5.71
C SER A 23 -5.38 15.39 -4.46
N PRO A 24 -6.40 14.62 -4.03
CA PRO A 24 -6.28 13.71 -2.91
C PRO A 24 -5.23 12.60 -3.12
N LEU A 25 -5.18 11.99 -4.32
CA LEU A 25 -4.27 10.87 -4.58
C LEU A 25 -2.79 11.25 -4.50
N ARG A 26 -2.44 12.48 -4.90
CA ARG A 26 -1.06 12.97 -4.79
C ARG A 26 -0.65 13.18 -3.34
N ALA A 27 -1.55 13.72 -2.52
CA ALA A 27 -1.33 13.87 -1.08
C ALA A 27 -1.20 12.49 -0.41
N ASP A 28 -2.06 11.53 -0.77
CA ASP A 28 -2.01 10.16 -0.26
C ASP A 28 -0.68 9.46 -0.60
N LEU A 29 -0.18 9.65 -1.83
CA LEU A 29 1.13 9.15 -2.23
C LEU A 29 2.25 9.77 -1.38
N GLU A 30 2.19 11.06 -1.08
CA GLU A 30 3.18 11.73 -0.23
C GLU A 30 3.12 11.23 1.23
N VAL A 31 1.91 11.00 1.75
CA VAL A 31 1.68 10.39 3.07
C VAL A 31 2.27 8.98 3.14
N LEU A 32 2.04 8.16 2.10
CA LEU A 32 2.61 6.82 2.00
C LEU A 32 4.15 6.87 1.99
N ARG A 33 4.74 7.68 1.10
CA ARG A 33 6.20 7.82 0.98
C ARG A 33 6.84 8.30 2.27
N SER A 34 6.22 9.28 2.92
CA SER A 34 6.69 9.80 4.20
C SER A 34 6.60 8.74 5.30
N THR A 35 5.51 7.97 5.34
CA THR A 35 5.35 6.86 6.29
C THR A 35 6.41 5.78 6.09
N MET A 36 6.65 5.34 4.84
CA MET A 36 7.68 4.33 4.54
C MET A 36 9.08 4.83 4.89
N THR A 37 9.39 6.10 4.62
CA THR A 37 10.69 6.70 4.94
C THR A 37 10.90 6.84 6.44
N LEU A 38 9.91 7.42 7.14
CA LEU A 38 10.02 7.80 8.54
C LEU A 38 9.74 6.66 9.51
N ASP A 39 9.06 5.59 9.12
CA ASP A 39 8.72 4.49 10.03
C ASP A 39 9.29 3.13 9.60
N VAL A 40 9.59 2.96 8.31
CA VAL A 40 10.04 1.69 7.71
C VAL A 40 11.41 1.85 7.01
N GLY A 41 12.12 2.97 7.28
CA GLY A 41 13.44 3.27 6.74
C GLY A 41 14.54 2.33 7.26
N LEU A 42 15.81 2.70 7.06
CA LEU A 42 16.96 1.84 7.37
C LEU A 42 16.94 1.32 8.82
N VAL A 43 16.75 2.22 9.79
CA VAL A 43 16.65 1.91 11.22
C VAL A 43 15.19 1.95 11.66
N LYS A 44 14.71 0.85 12.25
CA LYS A 44 13.31 0.62 12.65
C LYS A 44 13.18 0.48 14.18
N SER A 45 11.95 0.57 14.65
CA SER A 45 11.52 0.16 16.00
C SER A 45 10.14 -0.48 15.92
N ASP A 46 9.78 -1.33 16.86
CA ASP A 46 8.46 -1.97 16.97
C ASP A 46 7.35 -0.93 17.03
N SER A 47 7.58 0.18 17.74
CA SER A 47 6.64 1.29 17.85
C SER A 47 6.42 2.01 16.51
N ARG A 48 7.48 2.25 15.73
CA ARG A 48 7.40 2.85 14.39
C ARG A 48 6.74 1.92 13.40
N LEU A 49 7.08 0.62 13.42
CA LEU A 49 6.45 -0.37 12.55
C LEU A 49 4.94 -0.53 12.83
N LYS A 50 4.53 -0.56 14.11
CA LYS A 50 3.11 -0.55 14.49
C LYS A 50 2.40 0.73 14.04
N ARG A 51 3.08 1.88 14.13
CA ARG A 51 2.56 3.16 13.63
C ARG A 51 2.37 3.14 12.10
N ALA A 52 3.37 2.68 11.34
CA ALA A 52 3.29 2.51 9.89
C ALA A 52 2.12 1.63 9.50
N LYS A 53 1.97 0.46 10.15
CA LYS A 53 0.88 -0.49 9.88
C LYS A 53 -0.49 0.16 10.01
N ARG A 54 -0.74 0.92 11.09
CA ARG A 54 -2.01 1.64 11.27
C ARG A 54 -2.25 2.67 10.16
N ARG A 55 -1.25 3.50 9.85
CA ARG A 55 -1.35 4.56 8.82
C ARG A 55 -1.63 3.98 7.43
N ILE A 56 -0.89 2.95 7.03
CA ILE A 56 -1.02 2.30 5.72
C ILE A 56 -2.34 1.54 5.61
N THR A 57 -2.81 0.91 6.70
CA THR A 57 -4.12 0.24 6.71
C THR A 57 -5.23 1.25 6.48
N HIS A 58 -5.24 2.36 7.22
CA HIS A 58 -6.24 3.42 7.08
C HIS A 58 -6.23 4.03 5.66
N LEU A 59 -5.05 4.43 5.18
CA LEU A 59 -4.90 4.99 3.84
C LEU A 59 -5.37 4.02 2.74
N SER A 60 -5.14 2.71 2.94
CA SER A 60 -5.63 1.71 2.01
C SER A 60 -7.13 1.52 2.03
N GLU A 61 -7.79 1.69 3.18
CA GLU A 61 -9.25 1.63 3.25
C GLU A 61 -9.87 2.80 2.47
N GLU A 62 -9.30 4.00 2.62
CA GLU A 62 -9.75 5.20 1.89
C GLU A 62 -9.56 5.06 0.37
N VAL A 63 -8.38 4.65 -0.08
CA VAL A 63 -8.11 4.42 -1.51
C VAL A 63 -9.02 3.34 -2.09
N GLU A 64 -9.39 2.33 -1.31
CA GLU A 64 -10.25 1.26 -1.79
C GLU A 64 -11.72 1.66 -1.92
N LEU A 65 -12.17 2.66 -1.17
CA LEU A 65 -13.47 3.30 -1.41
C LEU A 65 -13.49 4.01 -2.77
N VAL A 66 -12.41 4.74 -3.10
CA VAL A 66 -12.27 5.43 -4.40
C VAL A 66 -12.21 4.42 -5.54
N TRP A 67 -11.44 3.34 -5.39
CA TRP A 67 -11.33 2.25 -6.36
C TRP A 67 -12.68 1.61 -6.70
N ARG A 68 -13.57 1.47 -5.71
CA ARG A 68 -14.90 0.87 -5.91
C ARG A 68 -15.92 1.82 -6.55
N ALA A 69 -15.72 3.13 -6.40
CA ALA A 69 -16.66 4.15 -6.86
C ALA A 69 -16.33 4.68 -8.27
N CYS A 70 -15.04 4.70 -8.63
CA CYS A 70 -14.58 5.39 -9.84
C CYS A 70 -13.95 4.45 -10.87
N LYS A 71 -13.98 4.88 -12.14
CA LYS A 71 -13.23 4.21 -13.21
C LYS A 71 -11.74 4.24 -12.88
N PRO A 72 -11.03 3.12 -13.10
CA PRO A 72 -9.59 3.05 -12.91
C PRO A 72 -8.84 4.14 -13.70
N THR A 73 -8.00 4.89 -13.00
CA THR A 73 -6.98 5.75 -13.60
C THR A 73 -5.60 5.18 -13.29
N GLN A 74 -4.58 5.56 -14.06
CA GLN A 74 -3.21 5.12 -13.83
C GLN A 74 -2.76 5.45 -12.40
N ASP A 75 -2.93 6.70 -11.96
CA ASP A 75 -2.53 7.16 -10.62
C ASP A 75 -3.19 6.32 -9.50
N LEU A 76 -4.48 6.00 -9.64
CA LEU A 76 -5.22 5.24 -8.64
C LEU A 76 -4.71 3.80 -8.56
N VAL A 77 -4.46 3.17 -9.70
CA VAL A 77 -3.91 1.80 -9.77
C VAL A 77 -2.51 1.76 -9.18
N GLU A 78 -1.66 2.74 -9.53
CA GLU A 78 -0.30 2.83 -9.00
C GLU A 78 -0.31 3.01 -7.47
N LEU A 79 -1.12 3.93 -6.95
CA LEU A 79 -1.23 4.14 -5.50
C LEU A 79 -1.71 2.88 -4.77
N ARG A 80 -2.73 2.19 -5.31
CA ARG A 80 -3.25 0.94 -4.75
C ARG A 80 -2.18 -0.14 -4.69
N ASN A 81 -1.44 -0.35 -5.77
CA ASN A 81 -0.36 -1.33 -5.81
C ASN A 81 0.80 -0.99 -4.84
N LEU A 82 1.14 0.29 -4.70
CA LEU A 82 2.14 0.74 -3.74
C LEU A 82 1.69 0.48 -2.30
N LEU A 83 0.41 0.71 -1.98
CA LEU A 83 -0.16 0.43 -0.66
C LEU A 83 -0.11 -1.05 -0.32
N ASP A 84 -0.48 -1.93 -1.26
CA ASP A 84 -0.43 -3.38 -1.04
C ASP A 84 1.02 -3.86 -0.83
N THR A 85 1.95 -3.36 -1.64
CA THR A 85 3.38 -3.64 -1.46
C THR A 85 3.88 -3.14 -0.10
N ALA A 86 3.48 -1.94 0.31
CA ALA A 86 3.87 -1.35 1.59
C ALA A 86 3.36 -2.18 2.78
N LYS A 87 2.12 -2.69 2.74
CA LYS A 87 1.59 -3.59 3.78
C LYS A 87 2.45 -4.84 3.91
N LEU A 88 2.80 -5.48 2.81
CA LEU A 88 3.64 -6.68 2.81
C LEU A 88 5.03 -6.40 3.40
N VAL A 89 5.66 -5.29 3.04
CA VAL A 89 6.96 -4.88 3.60
C VAL A 89 6.88 -4.62 5.10
N VAL A 90 5.82 -3.95 5.56
CA VAL A 90 5.61 -3.65 6.98
C VAL A 90 5.34 -4.92 7.77
N ASP A 91 4.44 -5.78 7.29
CA ASP A 91 4.13 -7.05 7.94
C ASP A 91 5.35 -7.98 8.00
N SER A 92 6.13 -8.05 6.92
CA SER A 92 7.40 -8.78 6.93
C SER A 92 8.41 -8.18 7.91
N SER A 93 8.46 -6.85 8.06
CA SER A 93 9.36 -6.19 8.99
C SER A 93 8.96 -6.43 10.45
N ILE A 94 7.66 -6.45 10.75
CA ILE A 94 7.13 -6.76 12.09
C ILE A 94 7.36 -8.23 12.46
N ALA A 95 7.21 -9.14 11.49
CA ALA A 95 7.37 -10.57 11.72
C ALA A 95 8.82 -11.00 11.98
N ARG A 96 9.80 -10.20 11.53
CA ARG A 96 11.23 -10.52 11.65
C ARG A 96 11.71 -10.32 13.08
N ARG A 97 12.46 -11.30 13.59
CA ARG A 97 12.95 -11.37 14.98
C ARG A 97 14.46 -11.30 15.12
N GLU A 98 15.16 -11.00 14.03
CA GLU A 98 16.62 -10.87 13.97
C GLU A 98 17.04 -9.75 13.01
N ASN A 99 18.15 -9.10 13.33
CA ASN A 99 18.77 -8.09 12.47
C ASN A 99 19.69 -8.77 11.44
N VAL A 100 19.29 -8.76 10.17
CA VAL A 100 20.04 -9.39 9.06
C VAL A 100 19.99 -8.51 7.82
N GLY A 101 21.15 -8.25 7.21
CA GLY A 101 21.27 -7.46 5.99
C GLY A 101 20.71 -6.04 6.15
N LEU A 102 19.76 -5.66 5.30
CA LEU A 102 19.13 -4.33 5.31
C LEU A 102 18.01 -4.20 6.37
N HIS A 103 17.71 -5.25 7.13
CA HIS A 103 16.78 -5.16 8.25
C HIS A 103 17.53 -4.88 9.55
N TYR A 104 17.31 -3.70 10.11
CA TYR A 104 17.78 -3.32 11.43
C TYR A 104 16.65 -2.70 12.25
N ASN A 105 16.31 -3.33 13.37
CA ASN A 105 15.33 -2.91 14.35
C ASN A 105 16.03 -2.78 15.72
N LEU A 106 15.88 -1.62 16.35
CA LEU A 106 16.48 -1.28 17.65
C LEU A 106 15.97 -2.18 18.78
N ASP A 107 14.76 -2.69 18.66
CA ASP A 107 14.13 -3.53 19.70
C ASP A 107 14.50 -5.03 19.56
N LEU A 108 15.27 -5.40 18.53
CA LEU A 108 15.80 -6.76 18.32
C LEU A 108 17.25 -6.93 18.77
N VAL A 109 17.82 -5.90 19.40
CA VAL A 109 19.20 -5.92 19.90
C VAL A 109 19.20 -6.50 21.31
N ASN A 110 19.91 -7.61 21.50
CA ASN A 110 20.31 -8.11 22.83
C ASN A 110 21.50 -7.31 23.36
#